data_AF-A0A523IJG3-F1
#
_entry.id   AF-A0A523IJG3-F1
#
_cell.length_a   1.000
_cell.length_b   1.000
_cell.length_c   1.000
_cell.angle_alpha   90.00
_cell.angle_beta   90.00
_cell.angle_gamma   90.00
#
_symmetry.space_group_name_H-M   'P 1'
#
loop_
_entity.id
_entity.type
_entity.pdbx_description
1 polymer ?
#
loop_
_entity_poly.entity_id
_entity_poly.type
_entity_poly.pdbx_seq_one_letter_code
_entity_poly.pdbx_strand_id
1 'polypeptide(L)'
;MLKQKGYIIYEGASLIDGADIVVIATMVTTNIKTGDMVQTWILRRDMSPIEAYREKKDFSICGACPHRWALKGDCYVNIGQAPEAIYKAYKRGIYANITKQANKGVYFKGKDIRLGAYGDPKAVPSEIWKSMLTEKNKNTGYTHQWRTSKQGQAFTMASVDTLAEQKQAVSEGWRTFRVTYKNDIQANEILCPAITRGVSCKDCGLCGGSVQKAKNIVVTAHGSRSKKTLRVFALTAKTS
;
A
#
# COMPACT_ATOMS: atom_id res chain seq x y z
N MET A 1 -20.65 18.26 -15.70
CA MET A 1 -19.64 17.21 -15.95
C MET A 1 -19.92 16.03 -15.03
N LEU A 2 -20.07 14.81 -15.58
CA LEU A 2 -20.19 13.60 -14.76
C LEU A 2 -18.93 13.45 -13.90
N LYS A 3 -19.10 13.27 -12.59
CA LYS A 3 -17.98 13.04 -11.66
C LYS A 3 -17.35 11.69 -12.02
N GLN A 4 -16.11 11.70 -12.49
CA GLN A 4 -15.39 10.49 -12.89
C GLN A 4 -15.24 9.53 -11.70
N LYS A 5 -15.55 8.25 -11.92
CA LYS A 5 -15.46 7.21 -10.86
C LYS A 5 -14.01 6.91 -10.48
N GLY A 6 -13.09 7.09 -11.42
CA GLY A 6 -11.66 6.88 -11.23
C GLY A 6 -10.89 6.99 -12.53
N TYR A 7 -9.57 6.81 -12.42
CA TYR A 7 -8.62 6.99 -13.50
C TYR A 7 -7.65 5.82 -13.59
N ILE A 8 -7.28 5.43 -14.80
CA ILE A 8 -6.12 4.56 -15.05
C ILE A 8 -4.90 5.47 -15.09
N ILE A 9 -3.99 5.29 -14.13
CA ILE A 9 -2.80 6.15 -13.98
C ILE A 9 -1.52 5.49 -14.50
N TYR A 10 -1.51 4.16 -14.61
CA TYR A 10 -0.39 3.40 -15.16
C TYR A 10 -0.90 2.11 -15.79
N GLU A 11 -0.33 1.77 -16.95
CA GLU A 11 -0.38 0.45 -17.56
C GLU A 11 1.00 0.15 -18.11
N GLY A 12 1.60 -0.96 -17.70
CA GLY A 12 2.94 -1.33 -18.14
C GLY A 12 3.56 -2.40 -17.26
N ALA A 13 4.83 -2.68 -17.53
CA ALA A 13 5.60 -3.70 -16.82
C ALA A 13 5.73 -3.40 -15.33
N SER A 14 5.58 -4.42 -14.50
CA SER A 14 5.93 -4.35 -13.08
C SER A 14 7.43 -4.20 -12.91
N LEU A 15 7.86 -3.33 -11.99
CA LEU A 15 9.26 -3.24 -11.60
C LEU A 15 9.75 -4.45 -10.79
N ILE A 16 8.87 -5.37 -10.43
CA ILE A 16 9.20 -6.57 -9.65
C ILE A 16 9.65 -7.70 -10.58
N ASP A 17 8.91 -7.97 -11.64
CA ASP A 17 9.12 -9.13 -12.52
C ASP A 17 8.86 -8.87 -14.01
N GLY A 18 8.57 -7.63 -14.39
CA GLY A 18 8.29 -7.24 -15.78
C GLY A 18 6.88 -7.58 -16.29
N ALA A 19 6.05 -8.28 -15.51
CA ALA A 19 4.70 -8.65 -15.96
C ALA A 19 3.77 -7.44 -16.03
N ASP A 20 2.78 -7.48 -16.93
CA ASP A 20 1.86 -6.37 -17.13
C ASP A 20 0.93 -6.13 -15.93
N ILE A 21 1.01 -4.92 -15.39
CA ILE A 21 0.16 -4.42 -14.31
C ILE A 21 -0.59 -3.16 -14.74
N VAL A 22 -1.65 -2.87 -14.02
CA VAL A 22 -2.44 -1.64 -14.14
C VAL A 22 -2.59 -1.00 -12.78
N VAL A 23 -2.56 0.33 -12.74
CA VAL A 23 -2.84 1.11 -11.53
C VAL A 23 -4.06 1.98 -11.76
N ILE A 24 -5.04 1.82 -10.87
CA ILE A 24 -6.31 2.54 -10.92
C ILE A 24 -6.43 3.40 -9.67
N ALA A 25 -6.77 4.67 -9.85
CA ALA A 25 -7.08 5.61 -8.77
C ALA A 25 -8.59 5.84 -8.69
N THR A 26 -9.23 5.46 -7.59
CA THR A 26 -10.67 5.69 -7.38
C THR A 26 -10.92 6.91 -6.51
N MET A 27 -11.85 7.76 -6.94
CA MET A 27 -12.08 9.10 -6.37
C MET A 27 -13.06 9.13 -5.20
N VAL A 28 -13.77 8.03 -4.95
CA VAL A 28 -14.78 7.92 -3.88
C VAL A 28 -14.53 6.62 -3.12
N THR A 29 -14.61 6.70 -1.80
CA THR A 29 -14.50 5.56 -0.90
C THR A 29 -15.51 5.72 0.23
N THR A 30 -16.07 4.61 0.70
CA THR A 30 -16.91 4.56 1.91
C THR A 30 -16.11 4.06 3.13
N ASN A 31 -14.79 3.91 3.00
CA ASN A 31 -13.92 3.41 4.07
C ASN A 31 -13.65 4.47 5.14
N ILE A 32 -14.29 4.29 6.30
CA ILE A 32 -14.21 5.19 7.47
C ILE A 32 -12.76 5.37 7.96
N LYS A 33 -11.95 4.30 7.99
CA LYS A 33 -10.56 4.33 8.50
C LYS A 33 -9.68 5.27 7.68
N THR A 34 -9.81 5.23 6.35
CA THR A 34 -9.00 6.09 5.49
C THR A 34 -9.58 7.48 5.34
N GLY A 35 -10.90 7.64 5.48
CA GLY A 35 -11.61 8.85 5.06
C GLY A 35 -11.63 8.98 3.54
N ASP A 36 -12.03 10.16 3.06
CA ASP A 36 -12.17 10.52 1.62
C ASP A 36 -10.79 10.78 0.95
N MET A 37 -9.92 9.78 1.03
CA MET A 37 -8.64 9.70 0.29
C MET A 37 -8.85 8.95 -1.02
N VAL A 38 -8.12 9.36 -2.05
CA VAL A 38 -7.98 8.59 -3.29
C VAL A 38 -7.37 7.23 -2.95
N GLN A 39 -8.04 6.15 -3.35
CA GLN A 39 -7.51 4.80 -3.19
C GLN A 39 -6.84 4.37 -4.50
N THR A 40 -5.61 3.87 -4.42
CA THR A 40 -4.89 3.36 -5.58
C THR A 40 -4.81 1.83 -5.53
N TRP A 41 -5.08 1.18 -6.65
CA TRP A 41 -5.19 -0.27 -6.77
C TRP A 41 -4.19 -0.75 -7.83
N ILE A 42 -3.21 -1.54 -7.43
CA ILE A 42 -2.20 -2.11 -8.33
C ILE A 42 -2.61 -3.56 -8.60
N LEU A 43 -2.98 -3.84 -9.84
CA LEU A 43 -3.60 -5.10 -10.25
C LEU A 43 -2.84 -5.69 -11.44
N ARG A 44 -2.97 -7.00 -11.62
CA ARG A 44 -2.62 -7.63 -12.90
C ARG A 44 -3.55 -7.10 -13.99
N ARG A 45 -2.99 -6.83 -15.16
CA ARG A 45 -3.78 -6.31 -16.30
C ARG A 45 -4.62 -7.39 -16.96
N ASP A 46 -4.08 -8.60 -17.01
CA ASP A 46 -4.55 -9.74 -17.78
C ASP A 46 -5.44 -10.71 -16.99
N MET A 47 -5.44 -10.65 -15.65
CA MET A 47 -6.18 -11.60 -14.79
C MET A 47 -6.75 -10.92 -13.54
N SER A 48 -7.85 -11.47 -13.03
CA SER A 48 -8.48 -10.98 -11.82
C SER A 48 -7.59 -11.19 -10.59
N PRO A 49 -7.76 -10.40 -9.50
CA PRO A 49 -7.06 -10.62 -8.24
C PRO A 49 -7.21 -12.04 -7.68
N ILE A 50 -8.36 -12.68 -7.88
CA ILE A 50 -8.61 -14.06 -7.44
C ILE A 50 -7.78 -15.06 -8.26
N GLU A 51 -7.75 -14.92 -9.59
CA GLU A 51 -6.92 -15.75 -10.48
C GLU A 51 -5.43 -15.54 -10.20
N ALA A 52 -4.99 -14.28 -10.11
CA ALA A 52 -3.60 -13.94 -9.80
C ALA A 52 -3.12 -14.59 -8.50
N TYR A 53 -3.94 -14.56 -7.46
CA TYR A 53 -3.67 -15.26 -6.21
C TYR A 53 -3.57 -16.78 -6.41
N ARG A 54 -4.57 -17.40 -7.04
CA ARG A 54 -4.62 -18.87 -7.22
C ARG A 54 -3.44 -19.39 -8.02
N GLU A 55 -3.02 -18.64 -9.03
CA GLU A 55 -1.87 -18.95 -9.88
C GLU A 55 -0.53 -18.43 -9.32
N LYS A 56 -0.53 -17.82 -8.12
CA LYS A 56 0.65 -17.19 -7.48
C LYS A 56 1.30 -16.05 -8.28
N LYS A 57 0.59 -15.55 -9.28
CA LYS A 57 0.96 -14.41 -10.15
C LYS A 57 0.70 -13.04 -9.52
N ASP A 58 0.16 -13.01 -8.30
CA ASP A 58 0.14 -11.82 -7.44
C ASP A 58 1.55 -11.37 -6.99
N PHE A 59 2.61 -12.15 -7.28
CA PHE A 59 4.01 -11.71 -7.13
C PHE A 59 4.28 -10.44 -7.93
N SER A 60 3.74 -10.30 -9.13
CA SER A 60 3.97 -9.13 -9.99
C SER A 60 3.49 -7.82 -9.36
N ILE A 61 2.54 -7.85 -8.43
CA ILE A 61 2.01 -6.64 -7.78
C ILE A 61 2.43 -6.50 -6.31
N CYS A 62 2.80 -7.59 -5.64
CA CYS A 62 3.10 -7.61 -4.20
C CYS A 62 4.54 -8.06 -3.88
N GLY A 63 5.26 -8.59 -4.85
CA GLY A 63 6.63 -9.09 -4.73
C GLY A 63 6.80 -10.14 -3.65
N ALA A 64 7.89 -10.00 -2.89
CA ALA A 64 8.23 -10.85 -1.76
C ALA A 64 7.42 -10.56 -0.48
N CYS A 65 6.29 -9.86 -0.56
CA CYS A 65 5.44 -9.61 0.60
C CYS A 65 5.01 -10.94 1.25
N PRO A 66 5.38 -11.19 2.53
CA PRO A 66 5.12 -12.47 3.19
C PRO A 66 3.63 -12.71 3.44
N HIS A 67 2.85 -11.63 3.46
CA HIS A 67 1.42 -11.65 3.78
C HIS A 67 0.54 -12.07 2.60
N ARG A 68 1.11 -12.23 1.39
CA ARG A 68 0.37 -12.60 0.18
C ARG A 68 -0.52 -13.83 0.39
N TRP A 69 -1.71 -13.76 -0.20
CA TRP A 69 -2.67 -14.86 -0.18
C TRP A 69 -2.09 -16.15 -0.77
N ALA A 70 -1.29 -16.02 -1.84
CA ALA A 70 -0.65 -17.15 -2.52
C ALA A 70 0.31 -17.95 -1.61
N LEU A 71 0.82 -17.30 -0.56
CA LEU A 71 1.69 -17.89 0.45
C LEU A 71 0.93 -18.36 1.69
N LYS A 72 -0.42 -18.37 1.64
CA LYS A 72 -1.31 -18.55 2.80
C LYS A 72 -1.05 -17.52 3.90
N GLY A 73 -0.53 -16.35 3.52
CA GLY A 73 -0.30 -15.22 4.41
C GLY A 73 -1.60 -14.59 4.89
N ASP A 74 -1.46 -13.54 5.68
CA ASP A 74 -2.57 -12.94 6.41
C ASP A 74 -3.06 -11.61 5.85
N CYS A 75 -2.66 -11.26 4.61
CA CYS A 75 -3.00 -10.00 3.97
C CYS A 75 -4.43 -9.59 4.30
N TYR A 76 -4.55 -8.46 4.99
CA TYR A 76 -5.81 -7.98 5.52
C TYR A 76 -6.78 -7.50 4.42
N VAL A 77 -6.29 -7.35 3.18
CA VAL A 77 -7.12 -6.97 2.04
C VAL A 77 -7.92 -8.18 1.59
N ASN A 78 -9.25 -8.05 1.61
CA ASN A 78 -10.14 -9.05 1.03
C ASN A 78 -10.15 -8.93 -0.50
N ILE A 79 -9.36 -9.77 -1.17
CA ILE A 79 -9.18 -9.73 -2.63
C ILE A 79 -10.46 -9.95 -3.41
N GLY A 80 -11.44 -10.71 -2.87
CA GLY A 80 -12.73 -10.97 -3.51
C GLY A 80 -13.75 -9.84 -3.39
N GLN A 81 -13.42 -8.75 -2.68
CA GLN A 81 -14.28 -7.58 -2.54
C GLN A 81 -13.78 -6.41 -3.39
N ALA A 82 -13.14 -5.42 -2.76
CA ALA A 82 -12.79 -4.18 -3.44
C ALA A 82 -11.84 -4.42 -4.62
N PRO A 83 -10.71 -5.17 -4.51
CA PRO A 83 -9.83 -5.40 -5.66
C PRO A 83 -10.56 -6.06 -6.84
N GLU A 84 -11.35 -7.09 -6.59
CA GLU A 84 -12.15 -7.78 -7.63
C GLU A 84 -13.18 -6.85 -8.29
N ALA A 85 -13.86 -6.02 -7.50
CA ALA A 85 -14.82 -5.04 -8.02
C ALA A 85 -14.15 -3.98 -8.91
N ILE A 86 -12.97 -3.50 -8.51
CA ILE A 86 -12.17 -2.55 -9.29
C ILE A 86 -11.67 -3.19 -10.58
N TYR A 87 -11.18 -4.44 -10.53
CA TYR A 87 -10.76 -5.17 -11.73
C TYR A 87 -11.92 -5.32 -12.73
N LYS A 88 -13.09 -5.77 -12.27
CA LYS A 88 -14.29 -5.91 -13.12
C LYS A 88 -14.71 -4.57 -13.72
N ALA A 89 -14.63 -3.49 -12.96
CA ALA A 89 -14.91 -2.14 -13.45
C ALA A 89 -13.90 -1.69 -14.53
N TYR A 90 -12.61 -1.98 -14.34
CA TYR A 90 -11.57 -1.73 -15.32
C TYR A 90 -11.83 -2.48 -16.63
N LYS A 91 -12.18 -3.77 -16.56
CA LYS A 91 -12.53 -4.57 -17.74
C LYS A 91 -13.80 -4.07 -18.47
N ARG A 92 -14.70 -3.37 -17.78
CA ARG A 92 -15.83 -2.66 -18.40
C ARG A 92 -15.46 -1.30 -19.02
N GLY A 93 -14.21 -0.84 -18.89
CA GLY A 93 -13.75 0.41 -19.49
C GLY A 93 -14.26 1.69 -18.82
N ILE A 94 -14.69 1.63 -17.55
CA ILE A 94 -15.37 2.77 -16.90
C ILE A 94 -14.41 3.85 -16.36
N TYR A 95 -13.10 3.59 -16.37
CA TYR A 95 -12.09 4.51 -15.85
C TYR A 95 -11.44 5.30 -16.97
N ALA A 96 -11.40 6.62 -16.83
CA ALA A 96 -10.72 7.48 -17.79
C ALA A 96 -9.21 7.20 -17.78
N ASN A 97 -8.61 7.10 -18.96
CA ASN A 97 -7.18 6.80 -19.10
C ASN A 97 -6.36 8.09 -19.10
N ILE A 98 -5.47 8.25 -18.12
CA ILE A 98 -4.56 9.40 -18.01
C ILE A 98 -3.09 8.96 -17.98
N THR A 99 -2.76 7.76 -18.45
CA THR A 99 -1.39 7.21 -18.40
C THR A 99 -0.37 8.12 -19.08
N LYS A 100 -0.76 8.70 -20.23
CA LYS A 100 0.07 9.64 -21.03
C LYS A 100 0.16 11.06 -20.45
N GLN A 101 -0.59 11.39 -19.41
CA GLN A 101 -0.57 12.73 -18.82
C GLN A 101 0.66 12.91 -17.92
N ALA A 102 1.48 13.93 -18.21
CA ALA A 102 2.70 14.19 -17.46
C ALA A 102 2.42 14.65 -16.02
N ASN A 103 1.50 15.61 -15.84
CA ASN A 103 1.07 16.10 -14.54
C ASN A 103 -0.30 15.52 -14.18
N LYS A 104 -0.32 14.40 -13.44
CA LYS A 104 -1.56 13.74 -13.03
C LYS A 104 -2.21 14.40 -11.80
N GLY A 105 -1.48 15.21 -11.04
CA GLY A 105 -1.95 15.88 -9.83
C GLY A 105 -3.16 16.80 -10.07
N VAL A 106 -3.32 17.31 -11.30
CA VAL A 106 -4.48 18.13 -11.69
C VAL A 106 -5.81 17.39 -11.52
N TYR A 107 -5.82 16.05 -11.65
CA TYR A 107 -7.01 15.21 -11.48
C TYR A 107 -7.31 14.89 -10.00
N PHE A 108 -6.38 15.17 -9.09
CA PHE A 108 -6.45 14.82 -7.66
C PHE A 108 -6.37 16.06 -6.75
N LYS A 109 -6.67 17.25 -7.29
CA LYS A 109 -6.60 18.51 -6.54
C LYS A 109 -7.49 18.45 -5.28
N GLY A 110 -6.91 18.79 -4.13
CA GLY A 110 -7.61 18.80 -2.83
C GLY A 110 -7.91 17.43 -2.24
N LYS A 111 -7.30 16.35 -2.77
CA LYS A 111 -7.51 14.99 -2.26
C LYS A 111 -6.21 14.38 -1.76
N ASP A 112 -6.22 13.87 -0.54
CA ASP A 112 -5.12 13.07 -0.03
C ASP A 112 -5.08 11.69 -0.71
N ILE A 113 -3.91 11.07 -0.81
CA ILE A 113 -3.72 9.87 -1.64
C ILE A 113 -3.21 8.69 -0.81
N ARG A 114 -3.91 7.56 -0.88
CA ARG A 114 -3.43 6.28 -0.35
C ARG A 114 -2.79 5.48 -1.48
N LEU A 115 -1.48 5.31 -1.37
CA LEU A 115 -0.63 4.52 -2.26
C LEU A 115 -0.71 3.05 -1.85
N GLY A 116 -1.19 2.19 -2.75
CA GLY A 116 -1.34 0.76 -2.51
C GLY A 116 -2.46 0.44 -1.51
N ALA A 117 -3.71 0.74 -1.86
CA ALA A 117 -4.87 0.16 -1.16
C ALA A 117 -4.91 -1.37 -1.36
N TYR A 118 -4.42 -1.83 -2.50
CA TYR A 118 -3.99 -3.20 -2.77
C TYR A 118 -2.79 -3.19 -3.73
N GLY A 119 -1.88 -4.14 -3.54
CA GLY A 119 -0.56 -4.18 -4.19
C GLY A 119 0.47 -3.25 -3.55
N ASP A 120 1.74 -3.50 -3.85
CA ASP A 120 2.89 -2.77 -3.31
C ASP A 120 3.28 -1.62 -4.27
N PRO A 121 3.34 -0.35 -3.81
CA PRO A 121 3.75 0.78 -4.63
C PRO A 121 5.09 0.60 -5.35
N LYS A 122 5.96 -0.28 -4.85
CA LYS A 122 7.26 -0.58 -5.48
C LYS A 122 7.12 -1.27 -6.84
N ALA A 123 6.01 -1.93 -7.11
CA ALA A 123 5.73 -2.55 -8.41
C ALA A 123 5.63 -1.52 -9.55
N VAL A 124 5.47 -0.24 -9.22
CA VAL A 124 5.18 0.84 -10.16
C VAL A 124 6.33 1.85 -10.15
N PRO A 125 6.76 2.39 -11.30
CA PRO A 125 7.74 3.47 -11.34
C PRO A 125 7.32 4.65 -10.46
N SER A 126 8.25 5.11 -9.61
CA SER A 126 8.02 6.20 -8.67
C SER A 126 7.48 7.46 -9.31
N GLU A 127 7.75 7.65 -10.60
CA GLU A 127 7.44 8.91 -11.27
C GLU A 127 5.93 8.99 -11.56
N ILE A 128 5.26 7.83 -11.63
CA ILE A 128 3.80 7.75 -11.62
C ILE A 128 3.26 8.30 -10.30
N TRP A 129 3.79 7.86 -9.16
CA TRP A 129 3.37 8.36 -7.85
C TRP A 129 3.68 9.84 -7.67
N LYS A 130 4.90 10.28 -8.02
CA LYS A 130 5.28 11.70 -7.99
C LYS A 130 4.37 12.56 -8.86
N SER A 131 3.98 12.06 -10.04
CA SER A 131 3.08 12.81 -10.93
C SER A 131 1.68 13.02 -10.35
N MET A 132 1.27 12.25 -9.34
CA MET A 132 0.00 12.44 -8.62
C MET A 132 0.14 13.35 -7.39
N LEU A 133 1.27 13.27 -6.69
CA LEU A 133 1.50 13.94 -5.42
C LEU A 133 1.88 15.41 -5.65
N THR A 134 1.10 16.33 -5.09
CA THR A 134 1.48 17.75 -5.00
C THR A 134 1.90 18.10 -3.58
N GLU A 135 2.59 19.23 -3.40
CA GLU A 135 2.98 19.74 -2.07
C GLU A 135 1.80 19.94 -1.11
N LYS A 136 0.57 20.02 -1.64
CA LYS A 136 -0.65 20.23 -0.86
C LYS A 136 -1.35 18.94 -0.44
N ASN A 137 -0.93 17.78 -0.94
CA ASN A 137 -1.57 16.50 -0.63
C ASN A 137 -0.85 15.80 0.52
N LYS A 138 -1.59 15.30 1.52
CA LYS A 138 -1.05 14.24 2.37
C LYS A 138 -1.09 12.92 1.59
N ASN A 139 -0.20 12.01 1.95
CA ASN A 139 -0.25 10.67 1.42
C ASN A 139 0.01 9.62 2.50
N THR A 140 -0.41 8.40 2.21
CA THR A 140 -0.05 7.22 3.00
C THR A 140 0.39 6.10 2.06
N GLY A 141 1.38 5.32 2.44
CA GLY A 141 1.85 4.20 1.63
C GLY A 141 2.87 3.36 2.36
N TYR A 142 2.92 2.07 2.01
CA TYR A 142 3.82 1.10 2.63
C TYR A 142 4.40 0.19 1.56
N THR A 143 5.63 -0.27 1.75
CA THR A 143 6.25 -1.28 0.88
C THR A 143 6.95 -2.36 1.71
N HIS A 144 6.78 -3.62 1.33
CA HIS A 144 7.58 -4.75 1.85
C HIS A 144 8.85 -4.97 1.02
N GLN A 145 9.02 -4.24 -0.09
CA GLN A 145 10.18 -4.34 -0.98
C GLN A 145 11.29 -3.34 -0.60
N TRP A 146 11.30 -2.83 0.63
CA TRP A 146 12.20 -1.78 1.06
C TRP A 146 13.69 -2.18 1.03
N ARG A 147 14.00 -3.48 1.16
CA ARG A 147 15.36 -4.03 1.04
C ARG A 147 15.87 -4.10 -0.40
N THR A 148 14.97 -4.20 -1.37
CA THR A 148 15.38 -4.41 -2.77
C THR A 148 15.61 -3.09 -3.49
N SER A 149 14.99 -1.99 -3.06
CA SER A 149 15.30 -0.66 -3.60
C SER A 149 14.67 0.47 -2.77
N LYS A 150 15.37 1.61 -2.70
CA LYS A 150 14.93 2.85 -2.03
C LYS A 150 13.90 3.67 -2.82
N GLN A 151 13.49 3.20 -4.00
CA GLN A 151 12.50 3.93 -4.81
C GLN A 151 11.20 4.11 -4.02
N GLY A 152 10.74 5.35 -3.97
CA GLY A 152 9.52 5.72 -3.26
C GLY A 152 9.68 5.91 -1.75
N GLN A 153 10.87 5.74 -1.18
CA GLN A 153 11.16 5.99 0.25
C GLN A 153 10.65 7.36 0.71
N ALA A 154 10.69 8.37 -0.16
CA ALA A 154 10.17 9.71 0.12
C ALA A 154 8.66 9.74 0.46
N PHE A 155 7.87 8.80 -0.07
CA PHE A 155 6.40 8.81 0.05
C PHE A 155 5.80 7.47 0.50
N THR A 156 6.62 6.45 0.79
CA THR A 156 6.20 5.21 1.45
C THR A 156 7.03 4.92 2.68
N MET A 157 6.45 4.22 3.64
CA MET A 157 7.16 3.67 4.78
C MET A 157 7.58 2.22 4.50
N ALA A 158 8.68 1.78 5.10
CA ALA A 158 9.03 0.37 5.12
C ALA A 158 8.01 -0.38 6.01
N SER A 159 7.29 -1.34 5.42
CA SER A 159 6.46 -2.27 6.18
C SER A 159 7.36 -3.37 6.73
N VAL A 160 7.42 -3.47 8.05
CA VAL A 160 8.33 -4.38 8.75
C VAL A 160 7.54 -5.21 9.76
N ASP A 161 7.96 -6.45 9.91
CA ASP A 161 7.31 -7.42 10.76
C ASP A 161 8.08 -7.59 12.07
N THR A 162 9.40 -7.40 12.11
CA THR A 162 10.18 -7.55 13.37
C THR A 162 10.88 -6.28 13.83
N LEU A 163 11.30 -6.26 15.11
CA LEU A 163 12.13 -5.19 15.64
C LEU A 163 13.51 -5.12 14.95
N ALA A 164 14.08 -6.26 14.55
CA ALA A 164 15.35 -6.28 13.83
C ALA A 164 15.20 -5.62 12.45
N GLU A 165 14.11 -5.94 11.75
CA GLU A 165 13.78 -5.29 10.47
C GLU A 165 13.57 -3.79 10.62
N GLN A 166 12.91 -3.36 11.70
CA GLN A 166 12.69 -1.95 11.98
C GLN A 166 14.00 -1.20 12.19
N LYS A 167 14.90 -1.75 13.01
CA LYS A 167 16.23 -1.16 13.24
C LYS A 167 17.02 -1.06 11.94
N GLN A 168 17.00 -2.12 11.13
CA GLN A 168 17.64 -2.12 9.82
C GLN A 168 17.07 -1.03 8.91
N ALA A 169 15.74 -1.02 8.69
CA ALA A 169 15.10 -0.06 7.80
C ALA A 169 15.37 1.40 8.24
N VAL A 170 15.32 1.68 9.55
CA VAL A 170 15.67 3.01 10.10
C VAL A 170 17.12 3.37 9.79
N SER A 171 18.07 2.45 9.96
CA SER A 171 19.48 2.69 9.63
C SER A 171 19.70 2.99 8.14
N GLU A 172 18.81 2.52 7.27
CA GLU A 172 18.84 2.77 5.82
C GLU A 172 18.08 4.04 5.39
N GLY A 173 17.55 4.80 6.35
CA GLY A 173 16.84 6.07 6.14
C GLY A 173 15.33 5.95 5.94
N TRP A 174 14.75 4.76 6.17
CA TRP A 174 13.30 4.59 6.10
C TRP A 174 12.62 5.03 7.39
N ARG A 175 11.42 5.58 7.24
CA ARG A 175 10.41 5.51 8.30
C ARG A 175 9.68 4.17 8.21
N THR A 176 9.30 3.59 9.34
CA THR A 176 8.77 2.23 9.42
C THR A 176 7.33 2.18 9.90
N PHE A 177 6.56 1.29 9.32
CA PHE A 177 5.28 0.82 9.84
C PHE A 177 5.49 -0.62 10.32
N ARG A 178 5.52 -0.82 11.64
CA ARG A 178 5.77 -2.13 12.27
C ARG A 178 4.48 -2.74 12.80
N VAL A 179 4.28 -4.02 12.57
CA VAL A 179 3.26 -4.82 13.28
C VAL A 179 3.92 -5.52 14.47
N THR A 180 3.29 -5.47 15.65
CA THR A 180 3.77 -6.18 16.85
C THR A 180 2.66 -6.93 17.57
N TYR A 181 3.03 -7.95 18.34
CA TYR A 181 2.14 -8.70 19.25
C TYR A 181 2.45 -8.44 20.72
N LYS A 182 3.60 -7.85 20.97
CA LYS A 182 4.07 -7.51 22.30
C LYS A 182 3.75 -6.03 22.51
N ASN A 183 3.58 -5.63 23.75
CA ASN A 183 3.58 -4.21 24.08
C ASN A 183 5.03 -3.69 24.09
N ASP A 184 5.75 -3.81 22.97
CA ASP A 184 7.18 -3.53 22.82
C ASP A 184 7.44 -2.28 21.96
N ILE A 185 6.71 -1.21 22.23
CA ILE A 185 6.81 0.05 21.51
C ILE A 185 8.19 0.66 21.76
N GLN A 186 8.91 1.02 20.69
CA GLN A 186 10.23 1.62 20.79
C GLN A 186 10.15 3.14 20.99
N ALA A 187 11.22 3.75 21.52
CA ALA A 187 11.26 5.20 21.79
C ALA A 187 11.04 6.06 20.51
N ASN A 188 11.48 5.56 19.35
CA ASN A 188 11.33 6.20 18.05
C ASN A 188 10.00 5.86 17.34
N GLU A 189 9.11 5.12 18.00
CA GLU A 189 7.80 4.73 17.50
C GLU A 189 6.66 5.42 18.27
N ILE A 190 5.49 5.44 17.65
CA ILE A 190 4.20 5.70 18.30
C ILE A 190 3.18 4.66 17.86
N LEU A 191 2.25 4.33 18.75
CA LEU A 191 1.07 3.56 18.37
C LEU A 191 0.23 4.36 17.36
N CYS A 192 -0.28 3.68 16.34
CA CYS A 192 -1.10 4.31 15.31
C CYS A 192 -2.28 5.09 15.93
N PRO A 193 -2.41 6.41 15.65
CA PRO A 193 -3.49 7.24 16.19
C PRO A 193 -4.90 6.77 15.81
N ALA A 194 -5.04 6.03 14.71
CA ALA A 194 -6.33 5.43 14.35
C ALA A 194 -6.79 4.37 15.36
N ILE A 195 -5.86 3.68 16.03
CA ILE A 195 -6.15 2.67 17.05
C ILE A 195 -6.36 3.33 18.41
N THR A 196 -5.49 4.28 18.77
CA THR A 196 -5.50 4.87 20.12
C THR A 196 -6.48 6.01 20.30
N ARG A 197 -6.81 6.74 19.23
CA ARG A 197 -7.64 7.96 19.29
C ARG A 197 -8.78 7.98 18.25
N GLY A 198 -8.92 6.94 17.43
CA GLY A 198 -9.95 6.88 16.39
C GLY A 198 -9.75 7.89 15.23
N VAL A 199 -8.57 8.49 15.10
CA VAL A 199 -8.29 9.51 14.07
C VAL A 199 -8.15 8.84 12.69
N SER A 200 -8.82 9.38 11.68
CA SER A 200 -8.75 8.85 10.31
C SER A 200 -7.36 9.05 9.68
N CYS A 201 -7.00 8.23 8.69
CA CYS A 201 -5.71 8.42 7.99
C CYS A 201 -5.63 9.77 7.27
N LYS A 202 -6.74 10.27 6.73
CA LYS A 202 -6.87 11.59 6.11
C LYS A 202 -6.45 12.72 7.06
N ASP A 203 -6.94 12.65 8.30
CA ASP A 203 -6.66 13.68 9.30
C ASP A 203 -5.24 13.52 9.84
N CYS A 204 -4.82 12.28 10.10
CA CYS A 204 -3.53 11.92 10.67
C CYS A 204 -2.33 12.21 9.74
N GLY A 205 -2.31 11.66 8.53
CA GLY A 205 -1.25 11.90 7.54
C GLY A 205 0.17 11.40 7.88
N LEU A 206 0.38 10.75 9.03
CA LEU A 206 1.74 10.42 9.49
C LEU A 206 2.47 9.39 8.62
N CYS A 207 1.77 8.65 7.76
CA CYS A 207 2.37 7.57 6.95
C CYS A 207 2.88 8.03 5.58
N GLY A 208 3.27 9.29 5.43
CA GLY A 208 3.76 9.91 4.18
C GLY A 208 5.23 9.67 3.85
N GLY A 209 5.81 8.52 4.21
CA GLY A 209 7.21 8.19 3.91
C GLY A 209 8.27 8.98 4.69
N SER A 210 9.50 8.99 4.19
CA SER A 210 10.68 9.51 4.90
C SER A 210 10.76 11.04 4.97
N VAL A 211 10.12 11.76 4.05
CA VAL A 211 10.10 13.24 4.06
C VAL A 211 9.20 13.79 5.17
N GLN A 212 8.24 12.99 5.65
CA GLN A 212 7.39 13.35 6.75
C GLN A 212 8.18 13.32 8.07
N LYS A 213 8.35 14.49 8.69
CA LYS A 213 8.98 14.65 10.00
C LYS A 213 8.05 14.14 11.11
N ALA A 214 8.07 12.84 11.38
CA ALA A 214 7.29 12.20 12.42
C ALA A 214 7.95 10.90 12.90
N LYS A 215 7.56 10.42 14.08
CA LYS A 215 7.99 9.12 14.61
C LYS A 215 7.56 7.97 13.71
N ASN A 216 8.24 6.83 13.83
CA ASN A 216 7.81 5.58 13.20
C ASN A 216 6.45 5.15 13.75
N ILE A 217 5.71 4.35 12.98
CA ILE A 217 4.39 3.86 13.38
C ILE A 217 4.51 2.40 13.78
N VAL A 218 3.91 2.05 14.92
CA VAL A 218 3.70 0.66 15.32
C VAL A 218 2.21 0.40 15.51
N VAL A 219 1.77 -0.79 15.14
CA VAL A 219 0.42 -1.29 15.40
C VAL A 219 0.49 -2.61 16.12
N THR A 220 -0.35 -2.78 17.14
CA THR A 220 -0.61 -4.11 17.66
C THR A 220 -1.39 -4.91 16.61
N ALA A 221 -1.07 -6.18 16.43
CA ALA A 221 -1.74 -7.01 15.44
C ALA A 221 -3.25 -7.06 15.71
N HIS A 222 -4.04 -6.60 14.73
CA HIS A 222 -5.49 -6.47 14.82
C HIS A 222 -6.14 -6.98 13.52
N GLY A 223 -7.42 -7.36 13.60
CA GLY A 223 -8.21 -7.83 12.44
C GLY A 223 -8.52 -9.33 12.45
N SER A 224 -9.42 -9.76 11.57
CA SER A 224 -9.98 -11.12 11.53
C SER A 224 -8.97 -12.23 11.28
N ARG A 225 -7.76 -11.90 10.84
CA ARG A 225 -6.65 -12.82 10.57
C ARG A 225 -5.49 -12.72 11.55
N SER A 226 -5.59 -11.92 12.61
CA SER A 226 -4.52 -11.74 13.61
C SER A 226 -3.98 -13.06 14.18
N LYS A 227 -4.85 -14.08 14.31
CA LYS A 227 -4.49 -15.44 14.74
C LYS A 227 -3.60 -16.22 13.73
N LYS A 228 -3.68 -15.92 12.43
CA LYS A 228 -2.81 -16.52 11.39
C LYS A 228 -1.47 -15.80 11.27
N THR A 229 -1.48 -14.47 11.41
CA THR A 229 -0.27 -13.64 11.48
C THR A 229 0.65 -14.15 12.60
N LEU A 230 0.10 -14.54 13.77
CA LEU A 230 0.84 -15.17 14.86
C LEU A 230 1.62 -16.45 14.46
N ARG A 231 1.12 -17.25 13.51
CA ARG A 231 1.77 -18.50 13.07
C ARG A 231 2.94 -18.24 12.11
N VAL A 232 2.84 -17.24 11.24
CA VAL A 232 3.93 -16.86 10.31
C VAL A 232 5.13 -16.35 11.10
N PHE A 233 4.89 -15.53 12.13
CA PHE A 233 5.91 -15.03 13.05
C PHE A 233 6.61 -16.14 13.86
N ALA A 234 5.87 -17.16 14.31
CA ALA A 234 6.45 -18.28 15.05
C ALA A 234 7.35 -19.17 14.19
N LEU A 235 7.18 -19.15 12.87
CA LEU A 235 8.00 -19.90 11.92
C LEU A 235 9.28 -19.13 11.55
N THR A 236 9.21 -17.81 11.39
CA THR A 236 10.38 -16.98 11.09
C THR A 236 11.32 -16.80 12.29
N ALA A 237 10.79 -16.79 13.51
CA ALA A 237 11.59 -16.73 14.74
C ALA A 237 12.37 -18.02 15.05
N LYS A 238 12.08 -19.14 14.36
CA LYS A 238 12.81 -20.41 14.51
C LYS A 238 13.96 -20.57 13.51
N THR A 239 14.08 -19.68 12.54
CA THR A 239 15.12 -19.69 11.50
C THR A 239 16.07 -18.51 11.60
N SER A 240 16.13 -17.84 12.76
CA SER A 240 17.10 -16.78 13.08
C SER A 240 17.87 -17.09 14.36
#